data_AF-A0A1S4BFZ7-F1
#
_entry.id   AF-A0A1S4BFZ7-F1
#
_cell.length_a   1.000
_cell.length_b   1.000
_cell.length_c   1.000
_cell.angle_alpha   90.00
_cell.angle_beta   90.00
_cell.angle_gamma   90.00
#
_symmetry.space_group_name_H-M   'P 1'
#
loop_
_entity.id
_entity.type
_entity.pdbx_description
1 polymer ?
#
loop_
_entity_poly.entity_id
_entity_poly.type
_entity_poly.pdbx_seq_one_letter_code
_entity_poly.pdbx_strand_id
1 'polypeptide(L)'
;MPILDYGPNIRDEVRRYYINKGPCQPIGHAFPKTKIGSKMRQLSPTWFRGPYSQWLEYSIKGDTTFCLCCYLFKNELESHENVGGAFTKDGFRGWNKGVERFKAHVGEVNNIHHKCFNRMLDLKSQRQSIQSSFDKQSEKVKSDYRMRLNASIDVARFLLISGFPFRGHDESEESEYKGGFPKLLEWHGDRRPDVGRVILRHALQNDMMICIQKEIVEACAKETTKAIIEDLDDYYFAILVDESKDDSHKEQMVLILRYVNKSGMAIERFLGIVHVGDTSSSSLQKAIYFLLLDHSLSRSKIRGQGYDGASNMQGKISGLKFLILQDTPSAYCIHYFALQL
;
A
#
# COMPACT_ATOMS: atom_id res chain seq x y z
N MET A 1 -14.48 21.99 -13.39
CA MET A 1 -14.94 20.74 -12.76
C MET A 1 -14.68 20.86 -11.27
N PRO A 2 -15.73 20.78 -10.42
CA PRO A 2 -15.59 20.74 -8.97
C PRO A 2 -14.50 19.77 -8.48
N ILE A 3 -13.79 20.12 -7.40
CA ILE A 3 -12.73 19.26 -6.82
C ILE A 3 -13.26 17.89 -6.37
N LEU A 4 -14.53 17.80 -5.96
CA LEU A 4 -15.14 16.55 -5.51
C LEU A 4 -15.36 15.53 -6.65
N ASP A 5 -15.40 15.98 -7.91
CA ASP A 5 -15.61 15.11 -9.06
C ASP A 5 -14.34 14.31 -9.42
N TYR A 6 -13.18 14.72 -8.89
CA TYR A 6 -11.94 13.96 -9.02
C TYR A 6 -11.87 12.82 -7.99
N GLY A 7 -11.24 11.71 -8.38
CA GLY A 7 -10.99 10.58 -7.49
C GLY A 7 -10.21 10.99 -6.23
N PRO A 8 -10.49 10.42 -5.04
CA PRO A 8 -9.89 10.85 -3.77
C PRO A 8 -8.37 10.97 -3.79
N ASN A 9 -7.70 10.02 -4.45
CA ASN A 9 -6.24 9.92 -4.49
C ASN A 9 -5.54 11.03 -5.30
N ILE A 10 -6.27 11.75 -6.16
CA ILE A 10 -5.70 12.80 -7.02
C ILE A 10 -6.15 14.22 -6.62
N ARG A 11 -7.08 14.35 -5.67
CA ARG A 11 -7.65 15.66 -5.30
C ARG A 11 -6.59 16.65 -4.83
N ASP A 12 -5.63 16.20 -4.04
CA ASP A 12 -4.56 17.06 -3.53
C ASP A 12 -3.55 17.47 -4.61
N GLU A 13 -3.30 16.60 -5.59
CA GLU A 13 -2.49 16.95 -6.76
C GLU A 13 -3.18 18.03 -7.60
N VAL A 14 -4.48 17.84 -7.88
CA VAL A 14 -5.30 18.83 -8.58
C VAL A 14 -5.34 20.16 -7.82
N ARG A 15 -5.53 20.14 -6.49
CA ARG A 15 -5.47 21.35 -5.66
C ARG A 15 -4.12 22.06 -5.79
N ARG A 16 -3.00 21.34 -5.70
CA ARG A 16 -1.66 21.92 -5.85
C ARG A 16 -1.49 22.58 -7.22
N TYR A 17 -2.03 21.99 -8.28
CA TYR A 17 -2.01 22.59 -9.61
C TYR A 17 -2.71 23.97 -9.64
N TYR A 18 -3.91 24.09 -9.08
CA TYR A 18 -4.62 25.37 -8.97
C TYR A 18 -3.87 26.38 -8.08
N ILE A 19 -3.33 25.94 -6.95
CA ILE A 19 -2.56 26.79 -6.02
C ILE A 19 -1.30 27.34 -6.70
N ASN A 20 -0.61 26.52 -7.50
CA ASN A 20 0.60 26.93 -8.22
C ASN A 20 0.29 27.89 -9.37
N LYS A 21 -0.86 27.74 -10.04
CA LYS A 21 -1.33 28.71 -11.04
C LYS A 21 -1.73 30.05 -10.41
N GLY A 22 -2.19 30.03 -9.17
CA GLY A 22 -2.73 31.20 -8.49
C GLY A 22 -4.10 31.62 -9.03
N PRO A 23 -4.72 32.65 -8.43
CA PRO A 23 -6.05 33.10 -8.83
C PRO A 23 -6.02 33.75 -10.22
N CYS A 24 -7.01 33.44 -11.06
CA CYS A 24 -7.15 34.08 -12.36
C CYS A 24 -7.54 35.57 -12.20
N GLN A 25 -6.60 36.46 -12.52
CA GLN A 25 -6.75 37.91 -12.40
C GLN A 25 -6.35 38.58 -13.73
N PRO A 26 -7.28 38.70 -14.70
CA PRO A 26 -6.97 39.19 -16.04
C PRO A 26 -6.45 40.63 -16.06
N ILE A 27 -5.29 40.85 -16.70
CA ILE A 27 -4.69 42.17 -16.91
C ILE A 27 -5.14 42.72 -18.27
N GLY A 28 -5.58 43.97 -18.31
CA GLY A 28 -6.00 44.64 -19.57
C GLY A 28 -7.34 44.16 -20.13
N HIS A 29 -8.06 43.30 -19.42
CA HIS A 29 -9.39 42.84 -19.83
C HIS A 29 -10.45 43.95 -19.69
N ALA A 30 -11.30 44.09 -20.70
CA ALA A 30 -12.44 45.00 -20.66
C ALA A 30 -13.62 44.35 -19.93
N PHE A 31 -13.73 44.60 -18.62
CA PHE A 31 -14.80 44.04 -17.79
C PHE A 31 -16.19 44.51 -18.25
N PRO A 32 -17.17 43.59 -18.42
CA PRO A 32 -18.52 43.95 -18.82
C PRO A 32 -19.19 44.93 -17.83
N LYS A 33 -19.93 45.90 -18.37
CA LYS A 33 -20.73 46.83 -17.57
C LYS A 33 -22.15 46.31 -17.46
N THR A 34 -22.64 46.20 -16.22
CA THR A 34 -24.00 45.77 -15.90
C THR A 34 -24.72 46.87 -15.15
N LYS A 35 -26.00 47.10 -15.44
CA LYS A 35 -26.82 48.09 -14.73
C LYS A 35 -27.16 47.56 -13.33
N ILE A 36 -26.69 48.24 -12.28
CA ILE A 36 -26.99 47.90 -10.89
C ILE A 36 -27.57 49.15 -10.22
N GLY A 37 -28.87 49.10 -9.92
CA GLY A 37 -29.64 50.28 -9.54
C GLY A 37 -29.70 51.29 -10.69
N SER A 38 -29.32 52.54 -10.42
CA SER A 38 -29.31 53.62 -11.42
C SER A 38 -27.99 53.79 -12.18
N LYS A 39 -26.94 53.00 -11.88
CA LYS A 39 -25.59 53.19 -12.44
C LYS A 39 -25.09 51.94 -13.16
N MET A 40 -24.33 52.14 -14.24
CA MET A 40 -23.55 51.07 -14.86
C MET A 40 -22.33 50.76 -14.00
N ARG A 41 -22.17 49.49 -13.63
CA ARG A 41 -21.09 49.01 -12.75
C ARG A 41 -20.37 47.84 -13.41
N GLN A 42 -19.09 47.69 -13.10
CA GLN A 42 -18.24 46.58 -13.53
C GLN A 42 -17.29 46.23 -12.39
N LEU A 43 -16.61 45.09 -12.47
CA LEU A 43 -15.54 44.76 -11.55
C LEU A 43 -14.44 45.83 -11.57
N SER A 44 -13.95 46.22 -10.39
CA SER A 44 -12.80 47.12 -10.28
C SER A 44 -11.50 46.33 -10.33
N PRO A 45 -10.62 46.52 -11.33
CA PRO A 45 -9.34 45.81 -11.41
C PRO A 45 -8.40 46.12 -10.23
N THR A 46 -8.64 47.22 -9.52
CA THR A 46 -7.90 47.57 -8.30
C THR A 46 -8.09 46.56 -7.17
N TRP A 47 -9.17 45.77 -7.19
CA TRP A 47 -9.41 44.72 -6.19
C TRP A 47 -8.45 43.55 -6.30
N PHE A 48 -7.83 43.32 -7.46
CA PHE A 48 -6.76 42.33 -7.59
C PHE A 48 -5.45 42.79 -6.93
N ARG A 49 -5.38 44.04 -6.46
CA ARG A 49 -4.22 44.57 -5.74
C ARG A 49 -4.52 44.65 -4.24
N GLY A 50 -3.49 44.47 -3.43
CA GLY A 50 -3.60 44.58 -1.98
C GLY A 50 -4.23 43.34 -1.32
N PRO A 51 -5.16 43.51 -0.36
CA PRO A 51 -5.54 42.45 0.59
C PRO A 51 -6.31 41.27 -0.03
N TYR A 52 -6.84 41.41 -1.25
CA TYR A 52 -7.60 40.36 -1.93
C TYR A 52 -6.80 39.64 -3.02
N SER A 53 -5.58 40.10 -3.29
CA SER A 53 -4.72 39.58 -4.38
C SER A 53 -4.42 38.09 -4.27
N GLN A 54 -4.37 37.56 -3.04
CA GLN A 54 -3.96 36.17 -2.79
C GLN A 54 -5.07 35.13 -3.03
N TRP A 55 -6.33 35.56 -3.19
CA TRP A 55 -7.45 34.62 -3.28
C TRP A 55 -8.56 35.03 -4.25
N LEU A 56 -8.71 36.32 -4.57
CA LEU A 56 -9.81 36.80 -5.42
C LEU A 56 -9.54 36.41 -6.87
N GLU A 57 -10.44 35.62 -7.44
CA GLU A 57 -10.39 35.14 -8.81
C GLU A 57 -11.57 35.67 -9.61
N TYR A 58 -11.41 35.84 -10.92
CA TYR A 58 -12.47 36.24 -11.84
C TYR A 58 -12.63 35.28 -13.01
N SER A 59 -13.89 34.92 -13.30
CA SER A 59 -14.28 34.13 -14.46
C SER A 59 -14.71 35.04 -15.61
N ILE A 60 -13.92 35.08 -16.69
CA ILE A 60 -14.24 35.85 -17.91
C ILE A 60 -15.56 35.36 -18.52
N LYS A 61 -15.75 34.03 -18.58
CA LYS A 61 -16.96 33.43 -19.16
C LYS A 61 -18.22 33.76 -18.34
N GLY A 62 -18.09 33.85 -17.02
CA GLY A 62 -19.20 34.06 -16.10
C GLY A 62 -19.49 35.52 -15.74
N ASP A 63 -18.55 36.45 -15.97
CA ASP A 63 -18.58 37.80 -15.39
C ASP A 63 -18.87 37.78 -13.88
N THR A 64 -18.15 36.91 -13.16
CA THR A 64 -18.32 36.66 -11.73
C THR A 64 -16.98 36.44 -11.04
N THR A 65 -16.91 36.79 -9.75
CA THR A 65 -15.73 36.53 -8.91
C THR A 65 -15.91 35.36 -7.98
N PHE A 66 -14.82 34.64 -7.74
CA PHE A 66 -14.72 33.51 -6.84
C PHE A 66 -13.59 33.71 -5.83
N CYS A 67 -13.58 32.88 -4.80
CA CYS A 67 -12.50 32.80 -3.84
C CYS A 67 -11.75 31.47 -4.04
N LEU A 68 -10.50 31.55 -4.47
CA LEU A 68 -9.69 30.39 -4.82
C LEU A 68 -9.59 29.38 -3.67
N CYS A 69 -9.23 29.83 -2.46
CA CYS A 69 -9.09 28.93 -1.32
C CYS A 69 -10.43 28.28 -0.93
N CYS A 70 -11.52 29.05 -0.89
CA CYS A 70 -12.85 28.52 -0.59
C CYS A 70 -13.34 27.56 -1.68
N TYR A 71 -13.07 27.84 -2.95
CA TYR A 71 -13.40 26.95 -4.05
C TYR A 71 -12.73 25.58 -3.91
N LEU A 72 -11.47 25.55 -3.44
CA LEU A 72 -10.68 24.33 -3.32
C LEU A 72 -10.99 23.49 -2.06
N PHE A 73 -11.38 24.13 -0.95
CA PHE A 73 -11.42 23.49 0.37
C PHE A 73 -12.76 23.56 1.11
N LYS A 74 -13.72 24.40 0.71
CA LYS A 74 -14.96 24.65 1.49
C LYS A 74 -15.78 23.38 1.74
N ASN A 75 -15.92 22.52 0.75
CA ASN A 75 -16.80 21.34 0.84
C ASN A 75 -16.30 20.26 1.83
N GLU A 76 -15.06 20.34 2.31
CA GLU A 76 -14.53 19.44 3.36
C GLU A 76 -14.77 19.98 4.79
N LEU A 77 -15.33 21.18 4.91
CA LEU A 77 -15.49 21.89 6.18
C LEU A 77 -16.95 22.02 6.62
N GLU A 78 -17.93 21.69 5.78
CA GLU A 78 -19.35 21.85 6.09
C GLU A 78 -20.09 20.51 6.19
N SER A 79 -20.56 20.21 7.41
CA SER A 79 -21.74 19.36 7.63
C SER A 79 -22.99 20.16 8.05
N HIS A 80 -22.94 21.44 8.48
CA HIS A 80 -24.15 22.04 9.07
C HIS A 80 -24.42 23.57 8.95
N GLU A 81 -23.73 24.37 8.14
CA GLU A 81 -24.07 25.81 8.04
C GLU A 81 -24.29 26.29 6.60
N ASN A 82 -25.51 26.79 6.36
CA ASN A 82 -26.03 27.26 5.08
C ASN A 82 -25.50 28.68 4.74
N VAL A 83 -24.18 28.85 4.69
CA VAL A 83 -23.55 30.14 4.40
C VAL A 83 -23.21 30.24 2.91
N GLY A 84 -24.03 31.01 2.18
CA GLY A 84 -23.98 31.40 0.75
C GLY A 84 -22.85 30.88 -0.16
N GLY A 85 -23.25 30.27 -1.28
CA GLY A 85 -22.38 29.80 -2.38
C GLY A 85 -21.78 30.90 -3.25
N ALA A 86 -21.99 32.18 -2.94
CA ALA A 86 -21.65 33.32 -3.79
C ALA A 86 -20.19 33.40 -4.21
N PHE A 87 -19.23 32.96 -3.38
CA PHE A 87 -17.80 32.98 -3.73
C PHE A 87 -17.23 31.60 -4.15
N THR A 88 -18.10 30.59 -4.33
CA THR A 88 -17.68 29.20 -4.62
C THR A 88 -18.47 28.58 -5.76
N LYS A 89 -19.79 28.41 -5.62
CA LYS A 89 -20.66 27.76 -6.62
C LYS A 89 -21.26 28.77 -7.59
N ASP A 90 -21.85 29.85 -7.07
CA ASP A 90 -22.69 30.75 -7.87
C ASP A 90 -21.91 31.89 -8.53
N GLY A 91 -20.80 32.29 -7.89
CA GLY A 91 -20.00 33.44 -8.31
C GLY A 91 -20.64 34.78 -7.89
N PHE A 92 -19.80 35.73 -7.50
CA PHE A 92 -20.25 37.02 -6.99
C PHE A 92 -20.22 38.07 -8.11
N ARG A 93 -21.33 38.80 -8.29
CA ARG A 93 -21.48 39.88 -9.30
C ARG A 93 -22.01 41.20 -8.71
N GLY A 94 -22.00 41.34 -7.38
CA GLY A 94 -22.56 42.50 -6.67
C GLY A 94 -21.61 43.70 -6.63
N TRP A 95 -21.22 44.25 -7.79
CA TRP A 95 -20.15 45.26 -7.91
C TRP A 95 -20.33 46.50 -7.04
N ASN A 96 -21.57 46.91 -6.78
CA ASN A 96 -21.91 48.05 -5.93
C ASN A 96 -21.54 47.85 -4.44
N LYS A 97 -21.38 46.59 -3.99
CA LYS A 97 -21.05 46.23 -2.60
C LYS A 97 -19.80 45.36 -2.52
N GLY A 98 -18.93 45.36 -3.54
CA GLY A 98 -17.79 44.44 -3.65
C GLY A 98 -16.93 44.42 -2.39
N VAL A 99 -16.38 45.57 -1.99
CA VAL A 99 -15.50 45.68 -0.82
C VAL A 99 -16.19 45.26 0.49
N GLU A 100 -17.44 45.68 0.69
CA GLU A 100 -18.26 45.29 1.86
C GLU A 100 -18.43 43.77 1.93
N ARG A 101 -18.77 43.14 0.80
CA ARG A 101 -18.98 41.70 0.69
C ARG A 101 -17.68 40.90 0.78
N PHE A 102 -16.57 41.43 0.29
CA PHE A 102 -15.25 40.80 0.47
C PHE A 102 -14.83 40.81 1.93
N LYS A 103 -15.02 41.94 2.65
CA LYS A 103 -14.76 42.01 4.08
C LYS A 103 -15.64 41.04 4.87
N ALA A 104 -16.93 40.97 4.57
CA ALA A 104 -17.83 40.01 5.18
C ALA A 104 -17.47 38.55 4.85
N HIS A 105 -16.99 38.27 3.63
CA HIS A 105 -16.55 36.94 3.23
C HIS A 105 -15.30 36.47 4.00
N VAL A 106 -14.31 37.35 4.14
CA VAL A 106 -13.11 37.08 4.95
C VAL A 106 -13.54 36.92 6.42
N GLY A 107 -14.40 37.82 6.90
CA GLY A 107 -14.96 37.81 8.25
C GLY A 107 -13.89 37.88 9.33
N GLU A 108 -14.23 37.39 10.52
CA GLU A 108 -13.31 37.31 11.66
C GLU A 108 -12.36 36.10 11.55
N VAL A 109 -11.38 36.06 12.44
CA VAL A 109 -10.45 34.92 12.60
C VAL A 109 -11.27 33.65 12.81
N ASN A 110 -10.82 32.53 12.22
CA ASN A 110 -11.50 31.22 12.23
C ASN A 110 -12.79 31.10 11.39
N ASN A 111 -13.17 32.13 10.63
CA ASN A 111 -14.18 31.97 9.58
C ASN A 111 -13.74 30.92 8.53
N ILE A 112 -14.71 30.38 7.77
CA ILE A 112 -14.50 29.40 6.70
C ILE A 112 -13.40 29.86 5.73
N HIS A 113 -13.37 31.15 5.38
CA HIS A 113 -12.31 31.71 4.55
C HIS A 113 -10.92 31.49 5.17
N HIS A 114 -10.71 31.86 6.43
CA HIS A 114 -9.45 31.68 7.14
C HIS A 114 -9.06 30.19 7.22
N LYS A 115 -10.01 29.30 7.49
CA LYS A 115 -9.77 27.84 7.50
C LYS A 115 -9.31 27.33 6.14
N CYS A 116 -10.02 27.72 5.06
CA CYS A 116 -9.66 27.34 3.70
C CYS A 116 -8.31 27.93 3.27
N PHE A 117 -8.04 29.17 3.67
CA PHE A 117 -6.82 29.88 3.36
C PHE A 117 -5.61 29.25 4.05
N ASN A 118 -5.72 28.88 5.33
CA ASN A 118 -4.68 28.14 6.04
C ASN A 118 -4.42 26.76 5.41
N ARG A 119 -5.46 25.99 5.08
CA ARG A 119 -5.30 24.72 4.35
C ARG A 119 -4.58 24.89 3.01
N MET A 120 -4.86 25.97 2.30
CA MET A 120 -4.16 26.31 1.06
C MET A 120 -2.66 26.58 1.30
N LEU A 121 -2.32 27.31 2.37
CA LEU A 121 -0.93 27.57 2.75
C LEU A 121 -0.21 26.31 3.20
N ASP A 122 -0.86 25.47 4.01
CA ASP A 122 -0.32 24.19 4.49
C ASP A 122 -0.02 23.26 3.32
N LEU A 123 -0.97 23.11 2.38
CA LEU A 123 -0.78 22.28 1.19
C LEU A 123 0.31 22.83 0.25
N LYS A 124 0.52 24.15 0.25
CA LYS A 124 1.61 24.81 -0.48
C LYS A 124 2.97 24.56 0.20
N SER A 125 3.01 24.42 1.52
CA SER A 125 4.21 24.21 2.33
C SER A 125 4.61 22.72 2.39
N GLN A 126 5.11 22.17 1.29
CA GLN A 126 5.53 20.76 1.23
C GLN A 126 6.62 20.39 2.24
N ARG A 127 7.39 21.38 2.74
CA ARG A 127 8.45 21.21 3.75
C ARG A 127 7.95 20.80 5.13
N GLN A 128 6.64 20.85 5.39
CA GLN A 128 6.03 20.41 6.65
C GLN A 128 5.23 19.12 6.49
N SER A 129 5.26 18.51 5.30
CA SER A 129 4.60 17.22 5.08
C SER A 129 5.28 16.12 5.88
N ILE A 130 4.51 15.10 6.28
CA ILE A 130 5.05 13.89 6.93
C ILE A 130 6.18 13.29 6.09
N GLN A 131 5.98 13.21 4.77
CA GLN A 131 7.00 12.75 3.82
C GLN A 131 8.30 13.55 3.95
N SER A 132 8.21 14.89 3.92
CA SER A 132 9.39 15.75 4.08
C SER A 132 10.04 15.63 5.46
N SER A 133 9.29 15.28 6.50
CA SER A 133 9.83 15.03 7.85
C SER A 133 10.61 13.72 7.92
N PHE A 134 10.20 12.68 7.19
CA PHE A 134 11.01 11.46 6.99
C PHE A 134 12.26 11.76 6.16
N ASP A 135 12.14 12.56 5.11
CA ASP A 135 13.29 12.91 4.24
C ASP A 135 14.31 13.80 4.97
N LYS A 136 13.87 14.59 5.96
CA LYS A 136 14.69 15.42 6.86
C LYS A 136 15.51 14.65 7.89
N GLN A 137 15.34 13.33 8.02
CA GLN A 137 16.24 12.54 8.85
C GLN A 137 17.68 12.69 8.33
N SER A 138 18.65 12.84 9.25
CA SER A 138 20.05 12.98 8.86
C SER A 138 20.50 11.77 8.04
N GLU A 139 21.38 11.99 7.07
CA GLU A 139 21.96 10.90 6.27
C GLU A 139 22.61 9.82 7.14
N LYS A 140 23.13 10.21 8.32
CA LYS A 140 23.63 9.27 9.32
C LYS A 140 22.54 8.33 9.84
N VAL A 141 21.36 8.84 10.21
CA VAL A 141 20.25 8.00 10.70
C VAL A 141 19.77 7.03 9.62
N LYS A 142 19.64 7.49 8.37
CA LYS A 142 19.28 6.64 7.22
C LYS A 142 20.33 5.55 6.99
N SER A 143 21.61 5.92 7.05
CA SER A 143 22.74 4.99 6.92
C SER A 143 22.73 3.93 8.02
N ASP A 144 22.60 4.35 9.28
CA ASP A 144 22.57 3.45 10.44
C ASP A 144 21.37 2.50 10.35
N TYR A 145 20.18 2.99 9.96
CA TYR A 145 19.00 2.15 9.75
C TYR A 145 19.23 1.09 8.66
N ARG A 146 19.77 1.48 7.51
CA ARG A 146 20.10 0.52 6.42
C ARG A 146 21.12 -0.51 6.86
N MET A 147 22.11 -0.11 7.66
CA MET A 147 23.12 -1.00 8.20
C MET A 147 22.51 -2.07 9.12
N ARG A 148 21.59 -1.67 10.01
CA ARG A 148 20.82 -2.60 10.86
C ARG A 148 19.99 -3.56 10.03
N LEU A 149 19.20 -3.04 9.09
CA LEU A 149 18.31 -3.84 8.24
C LEU A 149 19.09 -4.86 7.42
N ASN A 150 20.20 -4.45 6.78
CA ASN A 150 21.04 -5.35 6.01
C ASN A 150 21.63 -6.47 6.88
N ALA A 151 22.12 -6.13 8.08
CA ALA A 151 22.62 -7.14 9.02
C ALA A 151 21.52 -8.13 9.42
N SER A 152 20.30 -7.64 9.72
CA SER A 152 19.15 -8.49 10.02
C SER A 152 18.75 -9.40 8.86
N ILE A 153 18.79 -8.91 7.63
CA ILE A 153 18.52 -9.70 6.42
C ILE A 153 19.60 -10.78 6.23
N ASP A 154 20.88 -10.46 6.40
CA ASP A 154 21.98 -11.42 6.27
C ASP A 154 21.85 -12.57 7.28
N VAL A 155 21.53 -12.24 8.53
CA VAL A 155 21.24 -13.20 9.61
C VAL A 155 20.02 -14.07 9.27
N ALA A 156 18.91 -13.46 8.86
CA ALA A 156 17.71 -14.19 8.48
C ALA A 156 17.97 -15.16 7.32
N ARG A 157 18.68 -14.71 6.29
CA ARG A 157 19.07 -15.55 5.14
C ARG A 157 19.88 -16.77 5.58
N PHE A 158 20.87 -16.58 6.46
CA PHE A 158 21.67 -17.68 6.99
C PHE A 158 20.80 -18.72 7.72
N LEU A 159 19.90 -18.26 8.60
CA LEU A 159 19.02 -19.14 9.35
C LEU A 159 18.05 -19.91 8.45
N LEU A 160 17.45 -19.23 7.45
CA LEU A 160 16.54 -19.85 6.49
C LEU A 160 17.24 -20.93 5.66
N ILE A 161 18.40 -20.62 5.10
CA ILE A 161 19.16 -21.56 4.26
C ILE A 161 19.62 -22.78 5.08
N SER A 162 19.94 -22.57 6.35
CA SER A 162 20.43 -23.64 7.24
C SER A 162 19.32 -24.41 7.96
N GLY A 163 18.06 -23.97 7.84
CA GLY A 163 16.93 -24.56 8.58
C GLY A 163 17.02 -24.36 10.11
N PHE A 164 17.67 -23.30 10.57
CA PHE A 164 17.81 -23.02 12.00
C PHE A 164 16.64 -22.21 12.57
N PRO A 165 16.25 -22.45 13.84
CA PRO A 165 15.21 -21.68 14.48
C PRO A 165 15.65 -20.23 14.67
N PHE A 166 14.74 -19.31 14.36
CA PHE A 166 14.95 -17.88 14.58
C PHE A 166 14.87 -17.53 16.07
N ARG A 167 13.85 -18.05 16.75
CA ARG A 167 13.45 -17.62 18.08
C ARG A 167 13.90 -18.57 19.17
N GLY A 168 14.17 -18.00 20.35
CA GLY A 168 14.37 -18.72 21.60
C GLY A 168 13.08 -18.80 22.41
N HIS A 169 13.10 -19.53 23.53
CA HIS A 169 12.01 -19.47 24.52
C HIS A 169 11.96 -18.12 25.23
N ASP A 170 13.12 -17.49 25.43
CA ASP A 170 13.26 -16.17 26.05
C ASP A 170 14.31 -15.36 25.27
N GLU A 171 13.88 -14.33 24.56
CA GLU A 171 14.73 -13.43 23.75
C GLU A 171 15.21 -12.17 24.52
N SER A 172 15.04 -12.13 25.85
CA SER A 172 15.52 -11.03 26.71
C SER A 172 17.05 -10.85 26.65
N GLU A 173 17.54 -9.66 27.01
CA GLU A 173 18.99 -9.40 27.00
C GLU A 173 19.76 -10.19 28.05
N GLU A 174 19.10 -10.66 29.11
CA GLU A 174 19.72 -11.43 30.18
C GLU A 174 19.71 -12.94 29.92
N SER A 175 18.92 -13.40 28.95
CA SER A 175 18.79 -14.83 28.64
C SER A 175 20.05 -15.40 27.99
N GLU A 176 20.51 -16.57 28.45
CA GLU A 176 21.55 -17.34 27.75
C GLU A 176 21.03 -18.00 26.47
N TYR A 177 19.71 -18.11 26.30
CA TYR A 177 19.05 -18.85 25.22
C TYR A 177 18.11 -17.96 24.37
N LYS A 178 18.63 -16.78 23.99
CA LYS A 178 17.91 -15.73 23.23
C LYS A 178 17.30 -16.13 21.88
N GLY A 179 17.64 -17.31 21.34
CA GLY A 179 17.29 -17.71 19.99
C GLY A 179 18.41 -17.52 18.97
N GLY A 180 18.25 -18.11 17.79
CA GLY A 180 19.25 -18.09 16.74
C GLY A 180 19.46 -16.71 16.13
N PHE A 181 18.39 -15.95 15.93
CA PHE A 181 18.43 -14.63 15.30
C PHE A 181 19.20 -13.60 16.14
N PRO A 182 18.83 -13.30 17.39
CA PRO A 182 19.57 -12.30 18.18
C PRO A 182 21.01 -12.71 18.45
N LYS A 183 21.29 -14.00 18.71
CA LYS A 183 22.67 -14.49 18.91
C LYS A 183 23.54 -14.33 17.67
N LEU A 184 23.02 -14.68 16.50
CA LEU A 184 23.77 -14.57 15.27
C LEU A 184 23.93 -13.10 14.84
N LEU A 185 22.95 -12.25 15.15
CA LEU A 185 23.05 -10.81 14.93
C LEU A 185 24.10 -10.15 15.83
N GLU A 186 24.18 -10.57 17.10
CA GLU A 186 25.24 -10.17 18.04
C GLU A 186 26.61 -10.60 17.51
N TRP A 187 26.78 -11.89 17.19
CA TRP A 187 28.02 -12.42 16.60
C TRP A 187 28.43 -11.68 15.32
N HIS A 188 27.46 -11.33 14.48
CA HIS A 188 27.70 -10.59 13.26
C HIS A 188 28.16 -9.14 13.53
N GLY A 189 27.61 -8.49 14.56
CA GLY A 189 28.08 -7.19 15.05
C GLY A 189 29.48 -7.22 15.66
N ASP A 190 29.83 -8.28 16.38
CA ASP A 190 31.18 -8.46 16.94
C ASP A 190 32.26 -8.53 15.86
N ARG A 191 31.92 -9.11 14.71
CA ARG A 191 32.83 -9.19 13.55
C ARG A 191 32.86 -7.91 12.71
N ARG A 192 31.83 -7.07 12.80
CA ARG A 192 31.70 -5.81 12.04
C ARG A 192 31.45 -4.66 13.01
N PRO A 193 32.51 -4.01 13.55
CA PRO A 193 32.36 -3.01 14.61
C PRO A 193 31.49 -1.81 14.23
N ASP A 194 31.40 -1.47 12.95
CA ASP A 194 30.47 -0.47 12.43
C ASP A 194 29.01 -0.88 12.61
N VAL A 195 28.67 -2.13 12.28
CA VAL A 195 27.35 -2.73 12.50
C VAL A 195 27.07 -2.90 13.99
N GLY A 196 28.04 -3.43 14.76
CA GLY A 196 27.89 -3.68 16.20
C GLY A 196 27.49 -2.43 16.99
N ARG A 197 27.95 -1.23 16.56
CA ARG A 197 27.61 0.05 17.18
C ARG A 197 26.17 0.53 16.92
N VAL A 198 25.43 -0.13 16.02
CA VAL A 198 24.09 0.33 15.63
C VAL A 198 23.00 -0.71 15.80
N ILE A 199 23.30 -1.98 16.13
CA ILE A 199 22.31 -3.06 16.29
C ILE A 199 21.94 -3.33 17.75
N LEU A 200 20.88 -4.12 17.98
CA LEU A 200 20.45 -4.60 19.31
C LEU A 200 20.31 -3.43 20.31
N ARG A 201 20.91 -3.53 21.51
CA ARG A 201 20.90 -2.49 22.55
C ARG A 201 21.38 -1.09 22.10
N HIS A 202 22.07 -1.01 20.97
CA HIS A 202 22.54 0.24 20.38
C HIS A 202 21.52 0.88 19.41
N ALA A 203 20.39 0.22 19.16
CA ALA A 203 19.26 0.72 18.40
C ALA A 203 18.09 1.09 19.32
N LEU A 204 17.27 2.06 18.89
CA LEU A 204 16.12 2.53 19.68
C LEU A 204 14.91 1.61 19.48
N GLN A 205 14.49 0.89 20.51
CA GLN A 205 13.20 0.18 20.57
C GLN A 205 12.87 -0.65 19.31
N ASN A 206 12.00 -0.17 18.44
CA ASN A 206 11.60 -0.87 17.21
C ASN A 206 12.76 -1.00 16.20
N ASP A 207 13.78 -0.15 16.29
CA ASP A 207 14.97 -0.20 15.46
C ASP A 207 15.91 -1.37 15.83
N MET A 208 15.65 -2.11 16.91
CA MET A 208 16.41 -3.31 17.28
C MET A 208 16.25 -4.43 16.25
N MET A 209 15.28 -4.30 15.33
CA MET A 209 14.96 -5.23 14.26
C MET A 209 14.53 -6.65 14.74
N ILE A 210 14.36 -6.85 16.05
CA ILE A 210 13.87 -8.10 16.64
C ILE A 210 12.38 -8.29 16.31
N CYS A 211 11.60 -7.20 16.34
CA CYS A 211 10.17 -7.25 16.04
C CYS A 211 9.87 -7.47 14.54
N ILE A 212 10.80 -7.14 13.64
CA ILE A 212 10.58 -7.22 12.19
C ILE A 212 10.98 -8.57 11.56
N GLN A 213 11.38 -9.55 12.37
CA GLN A 213 11.83 -10.86 11.87
C GLN A 213 10.77 -11.52 10.98
N LYS A 214 9.48 -11.38 11.33
CA LYS A 214 8.37 -11.95 10.57
C LYS A 214 8.26 -11.30 9.20
N GLU A 215 8.38 -9.98 9.13
CA GLU A 215 8.31 -9.19 7.91
C GLU A 215 9.48 -9.51 6.98
N ILE A 216 10.69 -9.72 7.53
CA ILE A 216 11.85 -10.19 6.75
C ILE A 216 11.58 -11.59 6.20
N VAL A 217 11.08 -12.52 7.02
CA VAL A 217 10.76 -13.89 6.59
C VAL A 217 9.67 -13.89 5.53
N GLU A 218 8.62 -13.09 5.68
CA GLU A 218 7.55 -12.93 4.69
C GLU A 218 8.08 -12.35 3.37
N ALA A 219 8.98 -11.37 3.42
CA ALA A 219 9.63 -10.83 2.23
C ALA A 219 10.49 -11.90 1.54
N CYS A 220 11.29 -12.65 2.30
CA CYS A 220 12.07 -13.78 1.76
C CYS A 220 11.18 -14.85 1.14
N ALA A 221 10.04 -15.19 1.77
CA ALA A 221 9.08 -16.13 1.22
C ALA A 221 8.51 -15.63 -0.12
N LYS A 222 8.08 -14.36 -0.20
CA LYS A 222 7.58 -13.75 -1.44
C LYS A 222 8.60 -13.80 -2.57
N GLU A 223 9.85 -13.41 -2.31
CA GLU A 223 10.92 -13.44 -3.32
C GLU A 223 11.29 -14.88 -3.71
N THR A 224 11.25 -15.83 -2.77
CA THR A 224 11.50 -17.25 -3.05
C THR A 224 10.39 -17.83 -3.94
N THR A 225 9.13 -17.58 -3.60
CA THR A 225 7.99 -18.01 -4.43
C THR A 225 8.06 -17.37 -5.80
N LYS A 226 8.34 -16.06 -5.90
CA LYS A 226 8.52 -15.39 -7.18
C LYS A 226 9.60 -16.06 -8.03
N ALA A 227 10.76 -16.38 -7.45
CA ALA A 227 11.83 -17.09 -8.16
C ALA A 227 11.41 -18.48 -8.63
N ILE A 228 10.60 -19.21 -7.84
CA ILE A 228 10.02 -20.51 -8.26
C ILE A 228 9.09 -20.32 -9.47
N ILE A 229 8.20 -19.32 -9.44
CA ILE A 229 7.27 -19.04 -10.54
C ILE A 229 8.03 -18.60 -11.81
N GLU A 230 9.08 -17.78 -11.69
CA GLU A 230 9.91 -17.35 -12.82
C GLU A 230 10.76 -18.49 -13.42
N ASP A 231 11.18 -19.45 -12.61
CA ASP A 231 11.87 -20.66 -13.07
C ASP A 231 10.91 -21.63 -13.77
N LEU A 232 9.67 -21.77 -13.26
CA LEU A 232 8.59 -22.54 -13.88
C LEU A 232 8.09 -21.91 -15.19
N ASP A 233 8.05 -20.58 -15.29
CA ASP A 233 7.60 -19.84 -16.49
C ASP A 233 6.20 -20.32 -16.97
N ASP A 234 5.99 -20.56 -18.26
CA ASP A 234 4.73 -21.09 -18.81
C ASP A 234 4.73 -22.63 -19.02
N TYR A 235 5.68 -23.34 -18.38
CA TYR A 235 5.79 -24.79 -18.50
C TYR A 235 4.69 -25.56 -17.74
N TYR A 236 4.52 -26.82 -18.13
CA TYR A 236 3.63 -27.75 -17.44
C TYR A 236 4.26 -28.22 -16.11
N PHE A 237 3.41 -28.50 -15.14
CA PHE A 237 3.84 -28.97 -13.82
C PHE A 237 2.94 -30.08 -13.28
N ALA A 238 3.45 -30.84 -12.33
CA ALA A 238 2.69 -31.73 -11.48
C ALA A 238 2.49 -31.09 -10.10
N ILE A 239 1.41 -31.47 -9.43
CA ILE A 239 1.14 -31.09 -8.04
C ILE A 239 1.38 -32.29 -7.13
N LEU A 240 2.03 -32.05 -5.99
CA LEU A 240 2.11 -32.98 -4.88
C LEU A 240 1.41 -32.34 -3.69
N VAL A 241 0.45 -33.04 -3.11
CA VAL A 241 -0.40 -32.51 -2.04
C VAL A 241 -0.39 -33.47 -0.87
N ASP A 242 -0.18 -32.91 0.31
CA ASP A 242 -0.20 -33.63 1.58
C ASP A 242 -1.06 -32.88 2.60
N GLU A 243 -1.69 -33.63 3.49
CA GLU A 243 -2.57 -33.12 4.53
C GLU A 243 -1.96 -33.38 5.89
N SER A 244 -2.06 -32.40 6.78
CA SER A 244 -1.61 -32.54 8.16
C SER A 244 -2.50 -31.73 9.10
N LYS A 245 -2.33 -31.96 10.40
CA LYS A 245 -3.08 -31.28 11.44
C LYS A 245 -2.12 -30.60 12.40
N ASP A 246 -2.36 -29.32 12.69
CA ASP A 246 -1.51 -28.58 13.63
C ASP A 246 -1.87 -28.84 15.10
N ASP A 247 -1.03 -28.33 16.01
CA ASP A 247 -1.19 -28.47 17.47
C ASP A 247 -2.48 -27.84 18.00
N SER A 248 -3.10 -26.92 17.23
CA SER A 248 -4.41 -26.34 17.54
C SER A 248 -5.56 -27.13 16.94
N HIS A 249 -5.28 -28.34 16.45
CA HIS A 249 -6.21 -29.24 15.78
C HIS A 249 -6.86 -28.66 14.53
N LYS A 250 -6.19 -27.75 13.82
CA LYS A 250 -6.65 -27.23 12.53
C LYS A 250 -5.99 -28.00 11.39
N GLU A 251 -6.79 -28.32 10.39
CA GLU A 251 -6.34 -29.02 9.20
C GLU A 251 -5.56 -28.08 8.27
N GLN A 252 -4.46 -28.58 7.71
CA GLN A 252 -3.54 -27.86 6.84
C GLN A 252 -3.21 -28.70 5.62
N MET A 253 -3.02 -28.03 4.49
CA MET A 253 -2.66 -28.65 3.22
C MET A 253 -1.36 -28.04 2.72
N VAL A 254 -0.37 -28.88 2.42
CA VAL A 254 0.87 -28.50 1.76
C VAL A 254 0.74 -28.73 0.26
N LEU A 255 1.17 -27.75 -0.54
CA LEU A 255 1.25 -27.86 -1.99
C LEU A 255 2.70 -27.69 -2.47
N ILE A 256 3.19 -28.70 -3.17
CA ILE A 256 4.50 -28.71 -3.83
C ILE A 256 4.29 -28.81 -5.34
N LEU A 257 5.04 -28.00 -6.09
CA LEU A 257 5.11 -28.08 -7.55
C LEU A 257 6.29 -28.96 -7.95
N ARG A 258 6.05 -29.88 -8.88
CA ARG A 258 7.10 -30.68 -9.51
C ARG A 258 7.14 -30.39 -11.00
N TYR A 259 8.27 -29.91 -11.51
CA TYR A 259 8.42 -29.53 -12.92
C TYR A 259 9.85 -29.75 -13.41
N VAL A 260 10.04 -29.64 -14.73
CA VAL A 260 11.36 -29.70 -15.35
C VAL A 260 11.85 -28.26 -15.52
N ASN A 261 12.96 -27.91 -14.87
CA ASN A 261 13.52 -26.56 -14.97
C ASN A 261 14.20 -26.32 -16.32
N LYS A 262 14.68 -25.09 -16.53
CA LYS A 262 15.38 -24.67 -17.77
C LYS A 262 16.67 -25.46 -18.06
N SER A 263 17.21 -26.17 -17.07
CA SER A 263 18.36 -27.07 -17.22
C SER A 263 17.97 -28.51 -17.57
N GLY A 264 16.68 -28.80 -17.78
CA GLY A 264 16.18 -30.14 -18.07
C GLY A 264 16.10 -31.06 -16.85
N MET A 265 16.22 -30.52 -15.63
CA MET A 265 16.17 -31.31 -14.40
C MET A 265 14.76 -31.32 -13.80
N ALA A 266 14.26 -32.49 -13.42
CA ALA A 266 13.06 -32.61 -12.60
C ALA A 266 13.36 -32.11 -11.18
N ILE A 267 12.64 -31.09 -10.74
CA ILE A 267 12.79 -30.48 -9.42
C ILE A 267 11.44 -30.37 -8.72
N GLU A 268 11.49 -30.33 -7.39
CA GLU A 268 10.34 -30.13 -6.51
C GLU A 268 10.52 -28.82 -5.74
N ARG A 269 9.47 -28.01 -5.69
CA ARG A 269 9.46 -26.69 -5.07
C ARG A 269 8.21 -26.51 -4.23
N PHE A 270 8.42 -26.23 -2.95
CA PHE A 270 7.35 -25.89 -2.02
C PHE A 270 6.69 -24.57 -2.45
N LEU A 271 5.38 -24.59 -2.68
CA LEU A 271 4.62 -23.39 -3.04
C LEU A 271 4.02 -22.72 -1.82
N GLY A 272 3.42 -23.51 -0.92
CA GLY A 272 2.80 -22.96 0.28
C GLY A 272 2.07 -24.00 1.12
N ILE A 273 1.63 -23.52 2.28
CA ILE A 273 0.77 -24.21 3.21
C ILE A 273 -0.54 -23.42 3.37
N VAL A 274 -1.66 -24.12 3.37
CA VAL A 274 -2.99 -23.51 3.41
C VAL A 274 -3.79 -24.13 4.54
N HIS A 275 -4.37 -23.30 5.41
CA HIS A 275 -5.37 -23.76 6.37
C HIS A 275 -6.67 -24.09 5.64
N VAL A 276 -7.18 -25.30 5.84
CA VAL A 276 -8.44 -25.76 5.27
C VAL A 276 -9.47 -25.98 6.36
N GLY A 277 -10.74 -25.69 6.06
CA GLY A 277 -11.83 -25.86 7.04
C GLY A 277 -12.16 -27.33 7.30
N ASP A 278 -11.93 -28.19 6.33
CA ASP A 278 -12.07 -29.64 6.40
C ASP A 278 -11.17 -30.32 5.35
N THR A 279 -10.97 -31.62 5.50
CA THR A 279 -10.19 -32.50 4.63
C THR A 279 -11.03 -33.16 3.53
N SER A 280 -12.20 -32.59 3.19
CA SER A 280 -12.98 -33.13 2.08
C SER A 280 -12.27 -32.84 0.75
N SER A 281 -12.36 -33.77 -0.19
CA SER A 281 -11.80 -33.64 -1.54
C SER A 281 -12.17 -32.32 -2.22
N SER A 282 -13.40 -31.83 -1.97
CA SER A 282 -13.90 -30.60 -2.57
C SER A 282 -13.27 -29.34 -1.96
N SER A 283 -13.02 -29.34 -0.65
CA SER A 283 -12.37 -28.24 0.06
C SER A 283 -10.90 -28.14 -0.33
N LEU A 284 -10.21 -29.29 -0.40
CA LEU A 284 -8.82 -29.38 -0.85
C LEU A 284 -8.66 -28.92 -2.30
N GLN A 285 -9.54 -29.37 -3.21
CA GLN A 285 -9.51 -28.93 -4.61
C GLN A 285 -9.63 -27.42 -4.73
N LYS A 286 -10.58 -26.81 -4.00
CA LYS A 286 -10.74 -25.35 -3.97
C LYS A 286 -9.48 -24.67 -3.46
N ALA A 287 -8.94 -25.14 -2.34
CA ALA A 287 -7.72 -24.59 -1.76
C ALA A 287 -6.52 -24.63 -2.74
N ILE A 288 -6.34 -25.74 -3.46
CA ILE A 288 -5.31 -25.87 -4.50
C ILE A 288 -5.53 -24.83 -5.59
N TYR A 289 -6.74 -24.71 -6.14
CA TYR A 289 -7.00 -23.77 -7.22
C TYR A 289 -6.89 -22.31 -6.80
N PHE A 290 -7.29 -21.97 -5.57
CA PHE A 290 -7.07 -20.62 -5.02
C PHE A 290 -5.57 -20.33 -4.88
N LEU A 291 -4.79 -21.24 -4.31
CA LEU A 291 -3.35 -21.03 -4.15
C LEU A 291 -2.62 -20.92 -5.50
N LEU A 292 -3.01 -21.74 -6.50
CA LEU A 292 -2.46 -21.60 -7.86
C LEU A 292 -2.83 -20.25 -8.47
N LEU A 293 -4.09 -19.81 -8.32
CA LEU A 293 -4.56 -18.53 -8.85
C LEU A 293 -3.86 -17.32 -8.22
N ASP A 294 -3.61 -17.35 -6.92
CA ASP A 294 -2.87 -16.29 -6.19
C ASP A 294 -1.45 -16.09 -6.76
N HIS A 295 -0.87 -17.15 -7.34
CA HIS A 295 0.42 -17.12 -8.02
C HIS A 295 0.30 -17.05 -9.56
N SER A 296 -0.88 -16.76 -10.09
CA SER A 296 -1.16 -16.67 -11.53
C SER A 296 -0.86 -17.96 -12.31
N LEU A 297 -0.89 -19.12 -11.63
CA LEU A 297 -0.70 -20.42 -12.25
C LEU A 297 -2.02 -21.00 -12.76
N SER A 298 -2.03 -21.42 -14.02
CA SER A 298 -3.22 -22.01 -14.62
C SER A 298 -3.34 -23.49 -14.26
N ARG A 299 -4.47 -23.89 -13.68
CA ARG A 299 -4.81 -25.31 -13.45
C ARG A 299 -4.80 -26.16 -14.73
N SER A 300 -5.04 -25.57 -15.91
CA SER A 300 -4.99 -26.32 -17.18
C SER A 300 -3.58 -26.78 -17.57
N LYS A 301 -2.54 -26.26 -16.91
CA LYS A 301 -1.14 -26.65 -17.07
C LYS A 301 -0.73 -27.81 -16.16
N ILE A 302 -1.63 -28.30 -15.30
CA ILE A 302 -1.36 -29.48 -14.48
C ILE A 302 -1.27 -30.72 -15.39
N ARG A 303 -0.19 -31.49 -15.26
CA ARG A 303 0.06 -32.74 -16.01
C ARG A 303 0.32 -33.95 -15.12
N GLY A 304 0.55 -33.73 -13.83
CA GLY A 304 0.73 -34.80 -12.86
C GLY A 304 0.06 -34.49 -11.53
N GLN A 305 -0.31 -35.54 -10.81
CA GLN A 305 -0.88 -35.46 -9.47
C GLN A 305 -0.23 -36.52 -8.56
N GLY A 306 0.21 -36.14 -7.37
CA GLY A 306 0.71 -37.05 -6.34
C GLY A 306 0.09 -36.75 -4.97
N TYR A 307 -0.40 -37.80 -4.31
CA TYR A 307 -1.12 -37.72 -3.04
C TYR A 307 -0.74 -38.87 -2.09
N ASP A 308 -1.08 -38.71 -0.82
CA ASP A 308 -1.10 -39.80 0.17
C ASP A 308 -2.15 -40.88 -0.17
N GLY A 309 -2.20 -41.95 0.62
CA GLY A 309 -3.13 -43.07 0.41
C GLY A 309 -4.56 -42.81 0.93
N ALA A 310 -4.89 -41.63 1.45
CA ALA A 310 -6.16 -41.38 2.10
C ALA A 310 -7.34 -41.48 1.12
N SER A 311 -8.51 -41.88 1.62
CA SER A 311 -9.71 -42.06 0.79
C SER A 311 -10.18 -40.76 0.14
N ASN A 312 -10.05 -39.63 0.85
CA ASN A 312 -10.39 -38.31 0.34
C ASN A 312 -9.42 -37.87 -0.77
N MET A 313 -8.20 -38.40 -0.78
CA MET A 313 -7.20 -38.09 -1.79
C MET A 313 -7.29 -38.99 -3.02
N GLN A 314 -7.25 -40.32 -2.82
CA GLN A 314 -7.20 -41.31 -3.90
C GLN A 314 -8.55 -41.94 -4.27
N GLY A 315 -9.64 -41.54 -3.62
CA GLY A 315 -10.98 -42.08 -3.86
C GLY A 315 -11.36 -42.11 -5.35
N LYS A 316 -11.83 -43.26 -5.82
CA LYS A 316 -12.12 -43.51 -7.25
C LYS A 316 -13.33 -42.73 -7.80
N ILE A 317 -14.23 -42.28 -6.93
CA ILE A 317 -15.54 -41.69 -7.30
C ILE A 317 -15.64 -40.23 -6.84
N SER A 318 -15.10 -39.90 -5.67
CA SER A 318 -15.21 -38.57 -5.06
C SER A 318 -13.89 -38.09 -4.43
N GLY A 319 -12.77 -38.77 -4.71
CA GLY A 319 -11.45 -38.36 -4.21
C GLY A 319 -10.91 -37.16 -4.98
N LEU A 320 -9.97 -36.44 -4.37
CA LEU A 320 -9.32 -35.26 -4.95
C LEU A 320 -8.73 -35.56 -6.34
N LYS A 321 -8.10 -36.74 -6.47
CA LYS A 321 -7.63 -37.29 -7.74
C LYS A 321 -8.68 -37.24 -8.84
N PHE A 322 -9.89 -37.73 -8.53
CA PHE A 322 -10.97 -37.80 -9.50
C PHE A 322 -11.47 -36.40 -9.88
N LEU A 323 -11.64 -35.52 -8.88
CA LEU A 323 -12.10 -34.15 -9.10
C LEU A 323 -11.15 -33.36 -10.00
N ILE A 324 -9.84 -33.43 -9.76
CA ILE A 324 -8.85 -32.73 -10.60
C ILE A 324 -8.75 -33.36 -11.99
N LEU A 325 -8.89 -34.68 -12.13
CA LEU A 325 -8.96 -35.34 -13.44
C LEU A 325 -10.18 -34.91 -14.26
N GLN A 326 -11.33 -34.64 -13.64
CA GLN A 326 -12.51 -34.13 -14.35
C GLN A 326 -12.26 -32.75 -14.96
N ASP A 327 -11.58 -31.86 -14.23
CA ASP A 327 -11.27 -30.52 -14.72
C ASP A 327 -10.07 -30.50 -15.68
N THR A 328 -9.09 -31.36 -15.44
CA THR A 328 -7.84 -31.44 -16.21
C THR A 328 -7.57 -32.90 -16.60
N PRO A 329 -8.14 -33.39 -17.71
CA PRO A 329 -8.02 -34.79 -18.14
C PRO A 329 -6.58 -35.27 -18.39
N SER A 330 -5.65 -34.34 -18.62
CA SER A 330 -4.23 -34.63 -18.83
C SER A 330 -3.40 -34.68 -17.54
N ALA A 331 -4.01 -34.51 -16.37
CA ALA A 331 -3.32 -34.52 -15.07
C ALA A 331 -3.18 -35.96 -14.55
N TYR A 332 -2.23 -36.74 -15.06
CA TYR A 332 -2.09 -38.15 -14.67
C TYR A 332 -1.68 -38.30 -13.21
N CYS A 333 -2.37 -39.17 -12.47
CA CYS A 333 -2.02 -39.43 -11.08
C CYS A 333 -0.97 -40.55 -10.98
N ILE A 334 0.13 -40.24 -10.30
CA ILE A 334 1.18 -41.19 -9.94
C ILE A 334 1.12 -41.36 -8.43
N HIS A 335 1.07 -42.60 -7.96
CA HIS A 335 1.04 -42.88 -6.53
C HIS A 335 2.36 -42.43 -5.88
N TYR A 336 2.27 -41.65 -4.79
CA TYR A 336 3.45 -41.20 -4.07
C TYR A 336 3.91 -42.32 -3.12
N PHE A 337 5.08 -42.90 -3.39
CA PHE A 337 5.58 -44.06 -2.63
C PHE A 337 6.16 -43.71 -1.25
N ALA A 338 6.45 -42.44 -0.96
CA ALA A 338 7.08 -42.05 0.31
C ALA A 338 6.13 -42.09 1.52
N LEU A 339 4.82 -42.25 1.29
CA LEU A 339 3.80 -42.39 2.36
C LEU A 339 3.39 -43.85 2.60
N GLN A 340 4.17 -44.80 2.07
CA GLN A 340 4.07 -46.23 2.40
C GLN A 340 5.05 -46.52 3.54
N LEU A 341 4.65 -46.25 4.78
CA LEU A 341 5.31 -46.78 5.98
C LEU A 341 4.35 -47.67 6.76
#